data_AF-A0A941TDZ9-F1
#
_entry.id   AF-A0A941TDZ9-F1
#
_cell.length_a   1.000
_cell.length_b   1.000
_cell.length_c   1.000
_cell.angle_alpha   90.00
_cell.angle_beta   90.00
_cell.angle_gamma   90.00
#
_symmetry.space_group_name_H-M   'P 1'
#
loop_
_entity.id
_entity.type
_entity.pdbx_description
1 polymer ?
#
loop_
_entity_poly.entity_id
_entity_poly.type
_entity_poly.pdbx_seq_one_letter_code
_entity_poly.pdbx_strand_id
1 'polypeptide(L)' 'TRTPGGKLRQVLRAVELELCYSKDAILEAYLNYAPYGRNIEGAGAASLIYFDKPVFALT' A
#
# COMPACT_ATOMS: atom_id res chain seq x y z
N THR A 1 -9.30 -1.56 -14.23
CA THR A 1 -10.00 -2.46 -15.18
C THR A 1 -9.32 -3.82 -15.18
N ARG A 2 -10.09 -4.91 -15.23
CA ARG A 2 -9.56 -6.29 -15.27
C ARG A 2 -9.16 -6.75 -16.68
N THR A 3 -9.15 -5.84 -17.66
CA THR A 3 -8.79 -6.13 -19.05
C THR A 3 -7.28 -6.09 -19.25
N PRO A 4 -6.74 -6.80 -20.26
CA PRO A 4 -5.31 -6.78 -20.59
C PRO A 4 -4.77 -5.35 -20.82
N GLY A 5 -5.48 -4.51 -21.57
CA GLY A 5 -5.09 -3.10 -21.78
C GLY A 5 -5.11 -2.27 -20.48
N GLY A 6 -6.04 -2.57 -19.56
CA GLY A 6 -6.05 -1.97 -18.23
C GLY A 6 -4.82 -2.34 -17.40
N LYS A 7 -4.35 -3.59 -17.52
CA LYS A 7 -3.12 -4.07 -16.88
C LYS A 7 -1.88 -3.41 -17.48
N LEU A 8 -1.79 -3.26 -18.80
CA LEU A 8 -0.69 -2.51 -19.44
C LEU A 8 -0.60 -1.08 -18.91
N ARG A 9 -1.74 -0.38 -18.77
CA ARG A 9 -1.76 0.96 -18.18
C ARG A 9 -1.30 0.97 -16.71
N GLN A 10 -1.65 -0.06 -15.93
CA GLN A 10 -1.17 -0.19 -14.55
C GLN A 10 0.36 -0.40 -14.50
N VAL A 11 0.91 -1.21 -15.40
CA VAL A 11 2.35 -1.41 -15.51
C VAL A 11 3.07 -0.12 -15.88
N LEU A 12 2.59 0.63 -16.87
CA LEU A 12 3.19 1.93 -17.24
C LEU A 12 3.21 2.91 -16.06
N ARG A 13 2.11 2.99 -15.29
CA ARG A 13 2.06 3.83 -14.09
C ARG A 13 2.98 3.35 -12.97
N ALA A 14 3.16 2.04 -12.81
CA ALA A 14 4.12 1.51 -11.86
C ALA A 14 5.56 1.91 -12.22
N VAL A 15 5.91 1.84 -13.51
CA VAL A 15 7.23 2.29 -14.00
C VAL A 15 7.41 3.79 -13.79
N GLU A 16 6.40 4.62 -14.08
CA GLU A 16 6.44 6.06 -13.79
C GLU A 16 6.70 6.35 -12.29
N LEU A 17 6.08 5.59 -11.39
CA LEU A 17 6.31 5.73 -9.94
C LEU A 17 7.74 5.36 -9.57
N GLU A 18 8.29 4.28 -10.13
CA GLU A 18 9.67 3.86 -9.87
C GLU A 18 10.72 4.84 -10.39
N LEU A 19 10.41 5.63 -11.41
CA LEU A 19 11.28 6.69 -11.90
C LEU A 19 11.27 7.92 -10.99
N CYS A 20 10.16 8.18 -10.29
CA CYS A 20 9.99 9.37 -9.44
C CYS A 20 10.31 9.11 -7.96
N TYR A 21 10.19 7.87 -7.49
CA TYR A 21 10.26 7.52 -6.06
C TYR A 21 11.17 6.32 -5.80
N SER A 22 11.80 6.31 -4.62
CA SER A 22 12.56 5.14 -4.17
C SER A 22 11.63 3.96 -3.86
N LYS A 23 12.17 2.74 -3.89
CA LYS A 23 11.43 1.52 -3.53
C LYS A 23 10.86 1.60 -2.11
N ASP A 24 11.59 2.21 -1.18
CA ASP A 24 11.16 2.40 0.20
C ASP A 24 9.95 3.35 0.29
N ALA A 25 9.97 4.46 -0.44
CA ALA A 25 8.85 5.40 -0.48
C ALA A 25 7.59 4.78 -1.11
N ILE A 26 7.77 3.97 -2.16
CA ILE A 26 6.67 3.23 -2.80
C ILE A 26 6.08 2.21 -1.81
N LEU A 27 6.94 1.50 -1.08
CA LEU A 27 6.49 0.52 -0.09
C LEU A 27 5.78 1.19 1.09
N GLU A 28 6.31 2.30 1.59
CA GLU A 28 5.68 3.08 2.65
C GLU A 28 4.29 3.58 2.23
N ALA A 29 4.18 4.16 1.03
CA ALA A 29 2.90 4.57 0.49
C ALA A 29 1.94 3.38 0.35
N TYR A 30 2.42 2.24 -0.16
CA TYR A 30 1.61 1.04 -0.26
C TYR A 30 1.07 0.57 1.10
N LEU A 31 1.92 0.50 2.12
CA LEU A 31 1.53 0.07 3.47
C LEU A 31 0.56 1.04 4.14
N ASN A 32 0.60 2.32 3.80
CA ASN A 32 -0.32 3.32 4.33
C ASN A 32 -1.67 3.37 3.60
N TYR A 33 -1.75 2.95 2.34
CA TYR A 33 -2.99 2.96 1.56
C TYR A 33 -3.63 1.58 1.39
N ALA A 34 -2.92 0.50 1.69
CA ALA A 34 -3.47 -0.84 1.55
C ALA A 34 -4.71 -1.01 2.46
N PRO A 35 -5.80 -1.62 1.96
CA PRO A 35 -6.95 -1.95 2.78
C PRO A 35 -6.63 -3.18 3.62
N TYR A 36 -6.77 -3.07 4.95
CA TYR A 36 -6.53 -4.16 5.92
C TYR A 36 -7.83 -4.83 6.38
N GLY A 37 -8.88 -4.73 5.58
CA GLY A 37 -10.22 -5.26 5.87
C GLY A 37 -11.14 -4.23 6.54
N ARG A 38 -12.45 -4.36 6.32
CA ARG A 38 -13.45 -3.32 6.63
C ARG A 38 -13.03 -1.96 6.03
N ASN A 39 -13.42 -0.86 6.66
CA ASN A 39 -13.04 0.50 6.26
C ASN A 39 -11.69 0.94 6.87
N ILE A 40 -10.75 0.00 7.03
CA ILE A 40 -9.45 0.26 7.64
C ILE A 40 -8.40 0.31 6.54
N GLU A 41 -7.80 1.48 6.38
CA GLU A 41 -6.72 1.73 5.44
C GLU A 41 -5.44 2.03 6.23
N GLY A 42 -4.34 1.42 5.81
CA GLY A 42 -3.03 1.64 6.41
C GLY A 42 -2.68 0.69 7.55
N ALA A 43 -1.41 0.25 7.54
CA ALA A 43 -0.86 -0.64 8.55
C ALA A 43 -0.93 -0.03 9.95
N GLY A 44 -0.78 1.29 10.06
CA GLY A 44 -0.91 2.06 11.30
C GLY A 44 -2.28 1.94 11.95
N ALA A 45 -3.33 2.21 11.19
CA ALA A 45 -4.70 2.08 11.69
C ALA A 45 -5.04 0.62 12.00
N ALA A 46 -4.58 -0.31 11.15
CA ALA A 46 -4.79 -1.73 11.34
C ALA A 46 -4.15 -2.28 12.62
N SER A 47 -2.93 -1.85 12.96
CA SER A 47 -2.24 -2.33 14.16
C SER A 47 -2.97 -1.93 15.44
N LEU A 48 -3.47 -0.70 15.48
CA LEU A 48 -4.24 -0.18 16.62
C LEU A 48 -5.59 -0.89 16.72
N ILE A 49 -6.33 -1.04 15.61
CA ILE A 49 -7.67 -1.61 15.66
C ILE A 49 -7.66 -3.11 15.99
N TYR A 50 -6.67 -3.86 15.49
CA TYR A 50 -6.63 -5.31 15.70
C TYR A 50 -5.85 -5.73 16.94
N PHE A 51 -4.80 -5.00 17.30
CA PHE A 51 -3.86 -5.44 18.34
C PHE A 51 -3.67 -4.44 19.47
N ASP A 52 -4.31 -3.26 19.40
CA ASP A 52 -4.13 -2.14 20.35
C ASP A 52 -2.65 -1.80 20.59
N LYS A 53 -1.85 -1.91 19.53
CA LYS A 53 -0.40 -1.71 19.55
C LYS A 53 0.05 -0.85 18.39
N PRO A 54 1.10 -0.03 18.59
CA PRO A 54 1.72 0.66 17.47
C PRO A 54 2.42 -0.36 16.54
N VAL A 55 2.50 -0.05 15.24
CA VAL A 55 3.01 -0.95 14.19
C VAL A 55 4.39 -1.52 14.52
N PHE A 56 5.28 -0.71 15.09
CA PHE A 56 6.64 -1.10 15.44
C PHE A 56 6.73 -2.03 16.67
N ALA A 57 5.63 -2.21 17.41
CA ALA A 57 5.53 -3.08 18.58
C ALA A 57 4.73 -4.36 18.31
N LEU A 58 4.43 -4.64 17.03
CA LEU A 58 3.89 -5.93 16.61
C LEU A 58 5.01 -6.99 16.68
N THR A 59 4.68 -8.16 17.24
CA THR A 59 5.57 -9.33 17.39
C THR A 59 4.90 -10.50 16.70
#